data_AF-A0A1M4Y164-F1
#
_entry.id   AF-A0A1M4Y164-F1
#
_cell.length_a   1.000
_cell.length_b   1.000
_cell.length_c   1.000
_cell.angle_alpha   90.00
_cell.angle_beta   90.00
_cell.angle_gamma   90.00
#
_symmetry.space_group_name_H-M   'P 1'
#
loop_
_entity.id
_entity.type
_entity.pdbx_description
1 polymer ?
#
loop_
_entity_poly.entity_id
_entity_poly.type
_entity_poly.pdbx_seq_one_letter_code
_entity_poly.pdbx_strand_id
1 'polypeptide(L)'
;MKPLHTKTYNFSAISIKSPVADHFRKFSKKVGRSHTETLESMMNFFEGNQISPNESLGPNMTTMENRLKKRINALVAIIKNIEKNQTKPTNTMLQLLFQEDKGKEESSRVDPIFEVQPLITENEELQFYRNQYDVVKQQLHFIKSDLQRLGDSVTFVKGNFGGGYLKINLTQEEFKNIINNSTHVHYHNETKNGR
;
A
#
# COMPACT_ATOMS: atom_id res chain seq x y z
N MET A 1 -15.35 3.33 48.13
CA MET A 1 -15.65 2.76 46.79
C MET A 1 -16.57 3.73 46.07
N LYS A 2 -16.15 4.30 44.94
CA LYS A 2 -17.02 5.18 44.12
C LYS A 2 -17.95 4.29 43.28
N PRO A 3 -19.26 4.59 43.18
CA PRO A 3 -20.17 3.78 42.38
C PRO A 3 -19.82 3.90 40.89
N LEU A 4 -19.87 2.76 40.20
CA LEU A 4 -19.64 2.61 38.78
C LEU A 4 -20.67 3.46 38.01
N HIS A 5 -20.21 4.27 37.08
CA HIS A 5 -21.05 5.13 36.23
C HIS A 5 -22.10 4.28 35.51
N THR A 6 -23.35 4.33 35.97
CA THR A 6 -24.48 3.69 35.28
C THR A 6 -24.78 4.52 34.05
N LYS A 7 -24.33 4.06 32.87
CA LYS A 7 -24.79 4.63 31.60
C LYS A 7 -26.32 4.55 31.57
N THR A 8 -26.98 5.68 31.65
CA THR A 8 -28.43 5.82 31.47
C THR A 8 -28.73 5.61 29.99
N TYR A 9 -29.28 4.45 29.64
CA TYR A 9 -29.76 4.18 28.29
C TYR A 9 -31.13 4.83 28.11
N ASN A 10 -31.21 5.82 27.24
CA ASN A 10 -32.49 6.41 26.84
C ASN A 10 -33.04 5.60 25.67
N PHE A 11 -34.17 4.92 25.87
CA PHE A 11 -34.84 4.19 24.81
C PHE A 11 -35.76 5.12 24.03
N SER A 12 -35.71 5.04 22.71
CA SER A 12 -36.68 5.68 21.82
C SER A 12 -37.80 4.70 21.48
N ALA A 13 -39.04 5.18 21.45
CA ALA A 13 -40.18 4.39 21.02
C ALA A 13 -40.32 4.44 19.50
N ILE A 14 -40.01 3.34 18.82
CA ILE A 14 -40.24 3.17 17.37
C ILE A 14 -41.41 2.22 17.17
N SER A 15 -42.45 2.69 16.47
CA SER A 15 -43.59 1.86 16.10
C SER A 15 -43.29 1.07 14.83
N ILE A 16 -43.36 -0.26 14.91
CA ILE A 16 -43.18 -1.18 13.78
C ILE A 16 -44.46 -2.01 13.65
N LYS A 17 -44.87 -2.32 12.41
CA LYS A 17 -46.02 -3.21 12.16
C LYS A 17 -45.79 -4.55 12.88
N SER A 18 -46.81 -5.05 13.58
CA SER A 18 -46.74 -6.30 14.35
C SER A 18 -46.06 -7.48 13.62
N PRO A 19 -46.44 -7.84 12.37
CA PRO A 19 -45.81 -8.96 11.67
C PRO A 19 -44.30 -8.75 11.43
N VAL A 20 -43.88 -7.51 11.17
CA VAL A 20 -42.48 -7.17 10.94
C VAL A 20 -41.71 -7.19 12.26
N ALA A 21 -42.31 -6.71 13.35
CA ALA A 21 -41.73 -6.78 14.69
C ALA A 21 -41.52 -8.24 15.13
N ASP A 22 -42.49 -9.13 14.86
CA ASP A 22 -42.37 -10.55 15.19
C ASP A 22 -41.30 -11.26 14.36
N HIS A 23 -41.20 -10.92 13.08
CA HIS A 23 -40.12 -11.40 12.22
C HIS A 23 -38.75 -10.93 12.75
N PHE A 24 -38.62 -9.64 13.05
CA PHE A 24 -37.38 -9.05 13.58
C PHE A 24 -36.98 -9.68 14.92
N ARG A 25 -37.93 -9.93 15.84
CA ARG A 25 -37.66 -10.62 17.12
C ARG A 25 -37.10 -12.03 16.92
N LYS A 26 -37.61 -12.77 15.93
CA LYS A 26 -37.08 -14.10 15.58
C LYS A 26 -35.70 -14.00 14.95
N PHE A 27 -35.49 -13.02 14.08
CA PHE A 27 -34.21 -12.78 13.42
C PHE A 27 -33.11 -12.38 14.42
N SER A 28 -33.39 -11.41 15.29
CA SER A 28 -32.41 -10.92 16.27
C SER A 28 -31.94 -12.02 17.22
N LYS A 29 -32.83 -12.95 17.59
CA LYS A 29 -32.47 -14.14 18.39
C LYS A 29 -31.48 -15.07 17.69
N LYS A 30 -31.46 -15.10 16.36
CA LYS A 30 -30.53 -15.92 15.58
C LYS A 30 -29.18 -15.25 15.40
N VAL A 31 -29.15 -13.93 15.25
CA VAL A 31 -27.96 -13.18 14.83
C VAL A 31 -27.18 -12.57 16.00
N GLY A 32 -27.82 -12.20 17.11
CA GLY A 32 -27.12 -11.42 18.14
C GLY A 32 -27.74 -11.42 19.54
N ARG A 33 -27.13 -10.60 20.42
CA ARG A 33 -27.42 -10.55 21.87
C ARG A 33 -28.58 -9.60 22.23
N SER A 34 -28.77 -8.51 21.49
CA SER A 34 -29.86 -7.55 21.72
C SER A 34 -30.52 -7.01 20.44
N HIS A 35 -31.76 -6.51 20.56
CA HIS A 35 -32.49 -5.90 19.44
C HIS A 35 -31.79 -4.65 18.88
N THR A 36 -31.27 -3.80 19.76
CA THR A 36 -30.55 -2.57 19.37
C THR A 36 -29.28 -2.90 18.59
N GLU A 37 -28.48 -3.82 19.09
CA GLU A 37 -27.22 -4.25 18.45
C GLU A 37 -27.49 -4.92 17.09
N THR A 38 -28.58 -5.69 16.98
CA THR A 38 -28.98 -6.29 15.70
C THR A 38 -29.33 -5.20 14.69
N LEU A 39 -30.07 -4.17 15.09
CA LEU A 39 -30.45 -3.05 14.23
C LEU A 39 -29.22 -2.24 13.80
N GLU A 40 -28.32 -1.94 14.73
CA GLU A 40 -27.04 -1.26 14.46
C GLU A 40 -26.17 -2.06 13.49
N SER A 41 -26.05 -3.37 13.70
CA SER A 41 -25.31 -4.25 12.80
C SER A 41 -25.92 -4.27 11.39
N MET A 42 -27.24 -4.25 11.26
CA MET A 42 -27.91 -4.16 9.96
C MET A 42 -27.58 -2.83 9.26
N MET A 43 -27.66 -1.70 9.96
CA MET A 43 -27.35 -0.38 9.39
C MET A 43 -25.88 -0.32 8.96
N ASN A 44 -24.96 -0.72 9.83
CA ASN A 44 -23.53 -0.77 9.55
C ASN A 44 -23.21 -1.69 8.37
N PHE A 45 -23.94 -2.79 8.19
CA PHE A 45 -23.76 -3.67 7.04
C PHE A 45 -24.12 -2.97 5.73
N PHE A 46 -25.27 -2.30 5.64
CA PHE A 46 -25.67 -1.61 4.41
C PHE A 46 -24.80 -0.39 4.12
N GLU A 47 -24.51 0.42 5.14
CA GLU A 47 -23.68 1.62 5.01
C GLU A 47 -22.21 1.27 4.71
N GLY A 48 -21.63 0.33 5.46
CA GLY A 48 -20.23 -0.07 5.31
C GLY A 48 -19.95 -0.74 3.97
N ASN A 49 -20.91 -1.48 3.42
CA ASN A 49 -20.78 -2.10 2.11
C ASN A 49 -21.31 -1.20 0.96
N GLN A 50 -21.89 -0.03 1.27
CA GLN A 50 -22.54 0.86 0.30
C GLN A 50 -23.61 0.16 -0.56
N ILE A 51 -24.34 -0.78 0.04
CA ILE A 51 -25.35 -1.61 -0.62
C ILE A 51 -26.74 -1.04 -0.30
N SER A 52 -27.58 -0.89 -1.32
CA SER A 52 -28.98 -0.54 -1.11
C SER A 52 -29.77 -1.76 -0.61
N PRO A 53 -30.62 -1.64 0.43
CA PRO A 53 -31.50 -2.74 0.86
C PRO A 53 -32.46 -3.25 -0.22
N ASN A 54 -32.68 -2.43 -1.26
CA ASN A 54 -33.54 -2.77 -2.40
C ASN A 54 -32.77 -3.40 -3.57
N GLU A 55 -31.43 -3.45 -3.50
CA GLU A 55 -30.60 -4.04 -4.55
C GLU A 55 -30.58 -5.56 -4.43
N SER A 56 -30.83 -6.25 -5.55
CA SER A 56 -30.78 -7.71 -5.60
C SER A 56 -29.34 -8.18 -5.80
N LEU A 57 -28.68 -8.56 -4.72
CA LEU A 57 -27.34 -9.19 -4.76
C LEU A 57 -27.37 -10.65 -5.20
N GLY A 58 -28.55 -11.19 -5.50
CA GLY A 58 -28.78 -12.61 -5.71
C GLY A 58 -28.55 -13.44 -4.42
N PRO A 59 -28.81 -14.75 -4.47
CA PRO A 59 -28.56 -15.63 -3.33
C PRO A 59 -27.05 -15.63 -2.99
N ASN A 60 -26.74 -15.24 -1.76
CA ASN A 60 -25.39 -15.26 -1.16
C ASN A 60 -24.31 -14.58 -2.00
N MET A 61 -24.62 -13.53 -2.77
CA MET A 61 -23.64 -12.79 -3.60
C MET A 61 -22.95 -13.61 -4.71
N THR A 62 -23.36 -14.87 -4.89
CA THR A 62 -22.77 -15.85 -5.83
C THR A 62 -22.79 -15.38 -7.29
N THR A 63 -23.79 -14.60 -7.68
CA THR A 63 -23.88 -14.06 -9.03
C THR A 63 -22.78 -13.05 -9.30
N MET A 64 -22.46 -12.20 -8.31
CA MET A 64 -21.36 -11.25 -8.41
C MET A 64 -20.00 -11.98 -8.43
N GLU A 65 -19.81 -12.95 -7.55
CA GLU A 65 -18.59 -13.78 -7.53
C GLU A 65 -18.35 -14.46 -8.89
N ASN A 66 -19.40 -15.03 -9.49
CA ASN A 66 -19.30 -15.69 -10.79
C ASN A 66 -18.94 -14.71 -11.92
N ARG A 67 -19.45 -13.48 -11.88
CA ARG A 67 -19.07 -12.43 -12.83
C ARG A 67 -17.61 -12.02 -12.66
N LEU A 68 -17.14 -11.87 -11.43
CA LEU A 68 -15.74 -11.56 -11.12
C LEU A 68 -14.80 -12.69 -11.57
N LYS A 69 -15.11 -13.95 -11.26
CA LYS A 69 -14.33 -15.12 -11.70
C LYS A 69 -14.19 -15.16 -13.23
N LYS A 70 -15.28 -14.90 -13.97
CA LYS A 70 -15.22 -14.82 -15.44
C LYS A 70 -14.30 -13.70 -15.94
N ARG A 71 -14.35 -12.52 -15.32
CA ARG A 71 -13.46 -11.39 -15.66
C ARG A 71 -11.99 -11.71 -15.38
N ILE A 72 -11.69 -12.31 -14.22
CA ILE A 72 -10.34 -12.74 -13.86
C ILE A 72 -9.82 -13.78 -14.85
N ASN A 73 -10.61 -14.79 -15.20
CA ASN A 73 -10.21 -15.79 -16.18
C ASN A 73 -9.92 -15.19 -17.56
N ALA A 74 -10.70 -14.19 -17.98
CA ALA A 74 -10.45 -13.46 -19.22
C ALA A 74 -9.12 -12.67 -19.14
N LEU A 75 -8.84 -11.99 -18.03
CA LEU A 75 -7.58 -11.29 -17.82
C LEU A 75 -6.38 -12.25 -17.85
N VAL A 76 -6.48 -13.40 -17.17
CA VAL A 76 -5.43 -14.45 -17.20
C VAL A 76 -5.18 -14.93 -18.63
N ALA A 77 -6.25 -15.12 -19.42
CA ALA A 77 -6.12 -15.52 -20.81
C ALA A 77 -5.41 -14.44 -21.66
N ILE A 78 -5.72 -13.16 -21.44
CA ILE A 78 -5.06 -12.03 -22.10
C ILE A 78 -3.57 -11.99 -21.74
N ILE A 79 -3.24 -12.06 -20.44
CA ILE A 79 -1.85 -12.05 -19.97
C ILE A 79 -1.07 -13.22 -20.56
N LYS A 80 -1.66 -14.43 -20.54
CA LYS A 80 -1.04 -15.63 -21.14
C LYS A 80 -0.83 -15.50 -22.65
N ASN A 81 -1.73 -14.80 -23.35
CA ASN A 81 -1.58 -14.52 -24.78
C ASN A 81 -0.42 -13.54 -25.05
N ILE A 82 -0.35 -12.45 -24.28
CA ILE A 82 0.77 -11.49 -24.34
C ILE A 82 2.09 -12.20 -24.05
N GLU A 83 2.12 -13.06 -23.03
CA GLU A 83 3.30 -13.82 -22.67
C GLU A 83 3.78 -14.71 -23.82
N LYS A 84 2.84 -15.46 -24.43
CA LYS A 84 3.16 -16.39 -25.52
C LYS A 84 3.61 -15.68 -26.80
N ASN A 85 2.94 -14.58 -27.16
CA ASN A 85 3.09 -13.98 -28.49
C ASN A 85 4.08 -12.80 -28.52
N GLN A 86 4.33 -12.14 -27.39
CA GLN A 86 5.20 -10.96 -27.32
C GLN A 86 6.40 -11.22 -26.42
N THR A 87 6.18 -11.43 -25.12
CA THR A 87 7.31 -11.36 -24.17
C THR A 87 8.23 -12.58 -24.24
N LYS A 88 7.70 -13.81 -24.47
CA LYS A 88 8.54 -15.01 -24.64
C LYS A 88 9.43 -14.93 -25.88
N PRO A 89 8.91 -14.70 -27.09
CA PRO A 89 9.75 -14.57 -28.28
C PRO A 89 10.77 -13.44 -28.15
N THR A 90 10.39 -12.28 -27.59
CA THR A 90 11.32 -11.17 -27.37
C THR A 90 12.42 -11.55 -26.38
N ASN A 91 12.10 -12.24 -25.28
CA ASN A 91 13.11 -12.74 -24.35
C ASN A 91 14.05 -13.74 -25.03
N THR A 92 13.51 -14.70 -25.80
CA THR A 92 14.34 -15.64 -26.58
C THR A 92 15.24 -14.92 -27.57
N MET A 93 14.74 -13.89 -28.25
CA MET A 93 15.53 -13.10 -29.20
C MET A 93 16.64 -12.32 -28.51
N LEU A 94 16.35 -11.65 -27.38
CA LEU A 94 17.36 -10.98 -26.57
C LEU A 94 18.40 -11.97 -26.04
N GLN A 95 17.96 -13.14 -25.56
CA GLN A 95 18.86 -14.22 -25.15
C GLN A 95 19.77 -14.64 -26.30
N LEU A 96 19.26 -14.83 -27.52
CA LEU A 96 20.09 -15.15 -28.69
C LEU A 96 21.06 -14.02 -29.06
N LEU A 97 20.63 -12.75 -29.00
CA LEU A 97 21.47 -11.58 -29.29
C LEU A 97 22.60 -11.39 -28.27
N PHE A 98 22.40 -11.80 -27.02
CA PHE A 98 23.38 -11.69 -25.95
C PHE A 98 24.09 -13.03 -25.63
N GLN A 99 23.82 -14.11 -26.37
CA GLN A 99 24.45 -15.42 -26.20
C GLN A 99 25.63 -15.70 -27.15
N GLU A 100 26.03 -14.76 -28.01
CA GLU A 100 27.35 -14.81 -28.62
C GLU A 100 28.39 -14.23 -27.64
N ASP A 101 29.23 -15.13 -27.12
CA ASP A 101 30.42 -14.92 -26.30
C ASP A 101 30.33 -15.13 -24.77
N LYS A 102 29.63 -16.18 -24.33
CA LYS A 102 30.12 -16.98 -23.18
C LYS A 102 29.92 -18.46 -23.45
N GLY A 103 31.03 -19.13 -23.78
CA GLY A 103 31.07 -20.59 -23.84
C GLY A 103 30.50 -21.19 -22.56
N LYS A 104 29.68 -22.25 -22.74
CA LYS A 104 29.17 -23.18 -21.75
C LYS A 104 29.74 -23.01 -20.34
N GLU A 105 29.18 -22.10 -19.58
CA GLU A 105 29.04 -22.30 -18.15
C GLU A 105 27.56 -22.50 -17.92
N GLU A 106 27.20 -23.69 -17.44
CA GLU A 106 25.96 -23.92 -16.71
C GLU A 106 25.99 -23.04 -15.45
N SER A 107 25.86 -21.73 -15.63
CA SER A 107 25.69 -20.81 -14.52
C SER A 107 24.23 -20.94 -14.11
N SER A 108 24.03 -21.67 -13.03
CA SER A 108 22.86 -21.69 -12.16
C SER A 108 21.86 -20.59 -12.50
N ARG A 109 20.65 -20.99 -12.87
CA ARG A 109 19.48 -20.11 -12.92
C ARG A 109 19.44 -19.32 -11.60
N VAL A 110 19.92 -18.09 -11.63
CA VAL A 110 19.48 -17.11 -10.64
C VAL A 110 18.14 -16.66 -11.17
N ASP A 111 17.11 -17.43 -10.82
CA ASP A 111 15.75 -16.92 -10.89
C ASP A 111 15.80 -15.52 -10.24
N PRO A 112 15.27 -14.47 -10.89
CA PRO A 112 15.20 -13.18 -10.24
C PRO A 112 14.51 -13.42 -8.91
N ILE A 113 15.24 -13.18 -7.82
CA ILE A 113 14.75 -13.33 -6.45
C ILE A 113 13.71 -12.22 -6.28
N PHE A 114 12.53 -12.40 -6.86
CA PHE A 114 11.34 -11.89 -6.25
C PHE A 114 11.28 -12.65 -4.93
N GLU A 115 11.73 -11.99 -3.86
CA GLU A 115 11.42 -12.43 -2.51
C GLU A 115 9.95 -12.82 -2.50
N VAL A 116 9.70 -14.12 -2.38
CA VAL A 116 8.35 -14.62 -2.22
C VAL A 116 7.88 -13.98 -0.92
N GLN A 117 7.02 -12.96 -1.05
CA GLN A 117 6.45 -12.31 0.11
C GLN A 117 5.81 -13.42 0.94
N PRO A 118 6.22 -13.60 2.21
CA PRO A 118 5.63 -14.62 3.05
C PRO A 118 4.12 -14.38 3.07
N LEU A 119 3.33 -15.44 2.92
CA LEU A 119 1.88 -15.38 3.11
C LEU A 119 1.65 -15.14 4.61
N ILE A 120 1.60 -13.88 5.00
CA ILE A 120 1.31 -13.44 6.37
C ILE A 120 -0.21 -13.30 6.53
N THR A 121 -0.72 -13.50 7.73
CA THR A 121 -2.14 -13.30 8.02
C THR A 121 -2.49 -11.81 7.84
N GLU A 122 -3.72 -11.45 7.46
CA GLU A 122 -4.14 -10.04 7.24
C GLU A 122 -3.70 -9.07 8.37
N ASN A 123 -3.70 -9.55 9.61
CA ASN A 123 -3.26 -8.79 10.78
C ASN A 123 -1.75 -8.50 10.80
N GLU A 124 -0.92 -9.40 10.27
CA GLU A 124 0.53 -9.29 10.25
C GLU A 124 1.00 -8.39 9.10
N GLU A 125 0.30 -8.42 7.95
CA GLU A 125 0.53 -7.46 6.85
C GLU A 125 0.29 -6.01 7.30
N LEU A 126 -0.80 -5.76 8.04
CA LEU A 126 -1.10 -4.43 8.57
C LEU A 126 -0.02 -3.92 9.53
N GLN A 127 0.56 -4.79 10.37
CA GLN A 127 1.66 -4.41 11.26
C GLN A 127 2.94 -4.13 10.47
N PHE A 128 3.24 -4.95 9.47
CA PHE A 128 4.38 -4.73 8.58
C PHE A 128 4.30 -3.37 7.89
N TYR A 129 3.15 -3.03 7.28
CA TYR A 129 2.96 -1.75 6.61
C TYR A 129 2.97 -0.55 7.56
N ARG A 130 2.42 -0.70 8.77
CA ARG A 130 2.52 0.35 9.81
C ARG A 130 3.97 0.62 10.19
N ASN A 131 4.75 -0.43 10.44
CA ASN A 131 6.16 -0.29 10.81
C ASN A 131 6.95 0.38 9.67
N GLN A 132 6.74 -0.04 8.42
CA GLN A 132 7.38 0.58 7.26
C GLN A 132 6.98 2.05 7.11
N TYR A 133 5.71 2.37 7.27
CA TYR A 133 5.22 3.75 7.24
C TYR A 133 5.88 4.61 8.31
N ASP A 134 6.02 4.11 9.54
CA ASP A 134 6.66 4.82 10.64
C ASP A 134 8.16 5.06 10.38
N VAL A 135 8.86 4.06 9.81
CA VAL A 135 10.27 4.21 9.39
C VAL A 135 10.42 5.30 8.33
N VAL A 136 9.60 5.25 7.27
CA VAL A 136 9.64 6.24 6.19
C VAL A 136 9.30 7.64 6.71
N LYS A 137 8.32 7.74 7.61
CA LYS A 137 7.93 9.01 8.22
C LYS A 137 9.06 9.62 9.05
N GLN A 138 9.81 8.81 9.79
CA GLN A 138 10.99 9.27 10.54
C GLN A 138 12.10 9.75 9.60
N GLN A 139 12.38 9.03 8.52
CA GLN A 139 13.35 9.44 7.51
C GLN A 139 12.96 10.78 6.87
N LEU A 140 11.69 10.95 6.51
CA LEU A 140 11.18 12.20 5.95
C LEU A 140 11.34 13.37 6.93
N HIS A 141 11.08 13.14 8.22
CA HIS A 141 11.30 14.16 9.25
C HIS A 141 12.77 14.58 9.29
N PHE A 142 13.70 13.62 9.27
CA PHE A 142 15.13 13.90 9.31
C PHE A 142 15.58 14.73 8.10
N ILE A 143 15.16 14.33 6.90
CA ILE A 143 15.42 15.06 5.65
C ILE A 143 14.85 16.48 5.72
N LYS A 144 13.61 16.63 6.21
CA LYS A 144 12.97 17.95 6.33
C LYS A 144 13.74 18.86 7.29
N SER A 145 14.21 18.34 8.42
CA SER A 145 15.02 19.13 9.36
C SER A 145 16.37 19.54 8.77
N ASP A 146 17.01 18.66 8.00
CA ASP A 146 18.27 18.98 7.33
C ASP A 146 18.08 20.06 6.25
N LEU A 147 17.02 19.96 5.45
CA LEU A 147 16.66 20.98 4.47
C LEU A 147 16.35 22.32 5.11
N GLN A 148 15.67 22.33 6.25
CA GLN A 148 15.40 23.55 6.99
C GLN A 148 16.71 24.18 7.50
N ARG A 149 17.61 23.39 8.10
CA ARG A 149 18.94 23.84 8.55
C ARG A 149 19.77 24.43 7.40
N LEU A 150 19.69 23.82 6.22
CA LEU A 150 20.34 24.33 5.01
C LEU A 150 19.71 25.63 4.51
N GLY A 151 18.38 25.74 4.55
CA GLY A 151 17.65 26.95 4.20
C GLY A 151 18.04 28.14 5.07
N ASP A 152 18.16 27.92 6.38
CA ASP A 152 18.52 28.97 7.35
C ASP A 152 19.96 29.49 7.17
N SER A 153 20.87 28.68 6.60
CA SER A 153 22.25 29.07 6.34
C SER A 153 22.46 29.73 4.97
N VAL A 154 21.41 29.86 4.16
CA VAL A 154 21.45 30.56 2.88
C VAL A 154 21.44 32.07 3.09
N THR A 155 22.46 32.73 2.55
CA THR A 155 22.60 34.19 2.57
C THR A 155 22.66 34.73 1.16
N PHE A 156 21.99 35.86 0.90
CA PHE A 156 22.05 36.52 -0.40
C PHE A 156 23.24 37.48 -0.45
N VAL A 157 24.09 37.31 -1.46
CA VAL A 157 25.25 38.18 -1.70
C VAL A 157 25.00 38.98 -2.97
N LYS A 158 24.96 40.30 -2.84
CA LYS A 158 24.79 41.23 -3.96
C LYS A 158 26.10 41.31 -4.76
N GLY A 159 26.04 41.02 -6.05
CA GLY A 159 27.20 41.11 -6.95
C GLY A 159 27.51 42.55 -7.35
N ASN A 160 28.80 42.88 -7.48
CA ASN A 160 29.25 44.19 -7.99
C ASN A 160 29.18 44.28 -9.53
N PHE A 161 29.24 43.15 -10.23
CA PHE A 161 29.09 43.06 -11.68
C PHE A 161 28.13 41.90 -12.00
N GLY A 162 26.86 42.23 -12.29
CA GLY A 162 25.80 41.26 -12.57
C GLY A 162 24.85 40.99 -11.39
N GLY A 163 23.87 40.10 -11.60
CA GLY A 163 22.87 39.72 -10.59
C GLY A 163 23.51 39.05 -9.36
N GLY A 164 22.91 39.23 -8.18
CA GLY A 164 23.39 38.60 -6.94
C GLY A 164 23.22 37.09 -6.94
N TYR A 165 23.91 36.40 -6.02
CA TYR A 165 23.88 34.95 -5.87
C TYR A 165 23.59 34.53 -4.42
N LEU A 166 23.06 33.32 -4.24
CA LEU A 166 22.83 32.73 -2.93
C LEU A 166 24.07 31.94 -2.51
N LYS A 167 24.58 32.23 -1.31
CA LYS A 167 25.71 31.53 -0.69
C LYS A 167 25.21 30.75 0.53
N ILE A 168 25.49 29.46 0.55
CA ILE A 168 25.23 28.61 1.72
C ILE A 168 26.46 28.63 2.61
N ASN A 169 26.32 29.03 3.87
CA ASN A 169 27.41 29.01 4.83
C ASN A 169 27.40 27.67 5.58
N LEU A 170 28.31 26.77 5.20
CA LEU A 170 28.46 25.43 5.77
C LEU A 170 29.90 25.22 6.22
N THR A 171 30.09 24.55 7.35
CA THR A 171 31.41 24.05 7.76
C THR A 171 31.77 22.79 6.97
N GLN A 172 33.07 22.49 6.86
CA GLN A 172 33.55 21.29 6.16
C GLN A 172 33.06 20.00 6.81
N GLU A 173 32.85 20.00 8.13
CA GLU A 173 32.32 18.85 8.87
C GLU A 173 30.83 18.62 8.59
N GLU A 174 30.02 19.67 8.56
CA GLU A 174 28.60 19.59 8.20
C GLU A 174 28.41 19.10 6.77
N PHE A 175 29.24 19.56 5.83
CA PHE A 175 29.21 19.10 4.44
C PHE A 175 29.51 17.60 4.34
N LYS A 176 30.55 17.12 5.04
CA LYS A 176 30.88 15.68 5.07
C LYS A 176 29.74 14.86 5.68
N ASN A 177 29.09 15.37 6.72
CA ASN A 177 27.98 14.67 7.37
C ASN A 177 26.77 14.52 6.42
N ILE A 178 26.46 15.55 5.61
CA ILE A 178 25.40 15.48 4.59
C ILE A 178 25.72 14.46 3.50
N ILE A 179 26.97 14.42 3.01
CA ILE A 179 27.40 13.46 1.98
C ILE A 179 27.35 12.01 2.50
N ASN A 180 27.84 11.78 3.72
CA ASN A 180 27.85 10.43 4.31
C ASN A 180 26.43 9.92 4.60
N ASN A 181 25.49 10.80 4.97
CA ASN A 181 24.10 10.41 5.19
C ASN A 181 23.33 10.21 3.87
N SER A 182 23.88 10.64 2.73
CA SER A 182 23.28 10.51 1.39
C SER A 182 23.65 9.19 0.68
N THR A 183 24.28 8.21 1.34
CA THR A 183 24.68 6.93 0.73
C THR A 183 23.48 6.02 0.44
N HIS A 184 22.73 6.38 -0.59
CA HIS A 184 21.93 5.50 -1.45
C HIS A 184 22.21 5.87 -2.92
N VAL A 185 23.47 6.12 -3.28
CA VAL A 185 23.80 6.60 -4.63
C VAL A 185 25.08 5.93 -5.17
N HIS A 186 24.83 4.99 -6.09
CA HIS A 186 25.68 4.44 -7.16
C HIS A 186 26.95 3.65 -6.81
N TYR A 187 26.91 2.36 -7.17
CA TYR A 187 28.11 1.57 -7.48
C TYR A 187 28.95 2.34 -8.51
N HIS A 188 30.18 2.68 -8.11
CA HIS A 188 31.23 3.14 -9.01
C HIS A 188 31.57 1.99 -9.97
N ASN A 189 31.01 2.03 -11.18
CA ASN A 189 31.57 1.24 -12.27
C ASN A 189 32.76 2.02 -12.83
N GLU A 190 33.95 1.75 -12.31
CA GLU A 190 35.18 2.16 -12.98
C GLU A 190 35.24 1.42 -14.32
N THR A 191 35.05 2.13 -15.42
CA THR A 191 35.45 1.64 -16.74
C THR A 191 36.97 1.56 -16.74
N LYS A 192 37.52 0.35 -16.63
CA LYS A 192 38.92 0.08 -16.94
C LYS A 192 39.16 0.46 -18.40
N ASN A 193 39.66 1.67 -18.63
CA ASN A 193 40.26 2.02 -19.90
C ASN A 193 41.62 1.30 -19.98
N GLY A 194 41.61 0.11 -20.57
CA GLY A 194 42.82 -0.56 -21.00
C GLY A 194 43.47 0.23 -22.13
N ARG A 195 44.69 0.69 -21.90
CA ARG A 195 45.69 0.88 -22.95
C ARG A 195 46.38 -0.45 -23.21
#